data_AF-A0A7R9KBT0-F1
#
_entry.id   AF-A0A7R9KBT0-F1
#
_cell.length_a   1.000
_cell.length_b   1.000
_cell.length_c   1.000
_cell.angle_alpha   90.00
_cell.angle_beta   90.00
_cell.angle_gamma   90.00
#
_symmetry.space_group_name_H-M   'P 1'
#
loop_
_entity.id
_entity.type
_entity.pdbx_description
1 polymer ?
#
loop_
_entity_poly.entity_id
_entity_poly.type
_entity_poly.pdbx_seq_one_letter_code
_entity_poly.pdbx_strand_id
1 'polypeptide(L)'
;VIQLEPDVLRARLTTQITPNLGIVSAPYWVLGTDYTSYSVVWSCLQAGVFNLEFSWLLTRDKNPSSETLKAIDDILIANNLQDLPYNDTPQTC
;
A
#
# COMPACT_ATOMS: atom_id res chain seq x y z
N VAL A 1 -3.26 7.19 -14.45
CA VAL A 1 -2.17 6.66 -15.31
C VAL A 1 -1.20 5.94 -14.40
N ILE A 2 -0.92 4.65 -14.64
CA ILE A 2 0.11 3.90 -13.89
C ILE A 2 1.46 4.33 -14.45
N GLN A 3 2.35 4.81 -13.58
CA GLN A 3 3.71 5.20 -13.96
C GLN A 3 4.68 4.23 -13.30
N LEU A 4 5.53 3.62 -14.12
CA LEU A 4 6.65 2.79 -13.65
C LEU A 4 7.83 3.74 -13.42
N GLU A 5 8.39 3.72 -12.21
CA GLU A 5 9.64 4.43 -11.95
C GLU A 5 10.80 3.47 -12.27
N PRO A 6 11.67 3.79 -13.24
CA PRO A 6 12.68 2.84 -13.73
C PRO A 6 13.83 2.62 -12.73
N ASP A 7 14.08 3.58 -11.82
CA ASP A 7 15.21 3.53 -10.89
C ASP A 7 14.88 2.79 -9.58
N VAL A 8 13.60 2.55 -9.32
CA VAL A 8 13.10 1.86 -8.13
C VAL A 8 12.00 0.95 -8.66
N LEU A 9 12.20 -0.37 -8.68
CA LEU A 9 11.24 -1.38 -9.17
C LEU A 9 9.87 -1.32 -8.43
N ARG A 10 9.14 -0.22 -8.60
CA ARG A 10 7.93 0.18 -7.89
C ARG A 10 6.97 0.74 -8.91
N ALA A 11 5.71 0.33 -8.78
CA ALA A 11 4.63 0.87 -9.60
C ALA A 11 3.90 1.95 -8.81
N ARG A 12 3.69 3.11 -9.42
CA ARG A 12 2.94 4.22 -8.84
C ARG A 12 1.62 4.42 -9.57
N LEU A 13 0.53 4.41 -8.82
CA LEU A 13 -0.80 4.83 -9.26
C LEU A 13 -1.16 6.15 -8.59
N THR A 14 -1.13 7.25 -9.34
CA THR A 14 -1.61 8.54 -8.82
C THR A 14 -3.12 8.60 -8.93
N THR A 15 -3.81 8.67 -7.79
CA THR A 15 -5.26 8.94 -7.74
C THR A 15 -5.51 10.41 -7.47
N GLN A 16 -6.46 10.99 -8.19
CA GLN A 16 -6.96 12.34 -7.94
C GLN A 16 -8.35 12.20 -7.34
N ILE A 17 -8.48 12.56 -6.05
CA ILE A 17 -9.76 12.58 -5.36
C ILE A 17 -10.20 14.04 -5.32
N THR A 18 -11.42 14.32 -5.76
CA THR A 18 -12.01 15.66 -5.76
C THR A 18 -13.18 15.75 -4.77
N PRO A 19 -12.91 15.81 -3.45
CA PRO A 19 -13.94 16.20 -2.50
C PRO A 19 -14.35 17.67 -2.71
N ASN A 20 -15.50 18.07 -2.15
CA ASN A 20 -16.07 19.43 -2.24
C ASN A 20 -15.12 20.56 -1.75
N LEU A 21 -13.99 20.23 -1.14
CA LEU A 21 -12.99 21.13 -0.56
C LEU A 21 -11.68 21.26 -1.37
N GLY A 22 -11.53 20.58 -2.51
CA GLY A 22 -10.35 20.70 -3.39
C GLY A 22 -9.87 19.39 -4.00
N ILE A 23 -8.75 19.44 -4.76
CA ILE A 23 -8.10 18.25 -5.32
C ILE A 23 -7.10 17.70 -4.30
N VAL A 24 -7.25 16.43 -3.93
CA VAL A 24 -6.29 15.69 -3.11
C VAL A 24 -5.64 14.63 -3.99
N SER A 25 -4.31 14.66 -4.06
CA SER A 25 -3.51 13.62 -4.73
C SER A 25 -3.11 12.57 -3.72
N ALA A 26 -3.54 11.32 -3.93
CA ALA A 26 -3.15 10.17 -3.12
C ALA A 26 -2.42 9.16 -4.02
N PRO A 27 -1.08 9.24 -4.13
CA PRO A 27 -0.31 8.27 -4.89
C PRO A 27 -0.21 6.95 -4.12
N TYR A 28 -0.70 5.88 -4.73
CA TYR A 28 -0.50 4.51 -4.25
C TYR A 28 0.77 3.94 -4.87
N TRP A 29 1.62 3.40 -4.03
CA TRP A 29 2.89 2.78 -4.38
C TRP A 29 2.81 1.29 -4.07
N VAL A 30 2.98 0.46 -5.09
CA VAL A 30 3.18 -0.99 -4.87
C VAL A 30 4.63 -1.19 -4.48
N LEU A 31 4.86 -1.51 -3.20
CA LEU A 31 6.19 -1.72 -2.64
C LEU A 31 6.71 -3.13 -2.95
N GLY A 32 5.79 -4.09 -3.10
CA GLY A 32 6.10 -5.45 -3.56
C GLY A 32 4.83 -6.25 -3.79
N THR A 33 4.85 -7.13 -4.77
CA THR A 33 3.77 -8.06 -5.08
C THR A 33 4.32 -9.22 -5.88
N ASP A 34 3.77 -10.41 -5.65
CA ASP A 34 3.99 -11.58 -6.51
C ASP A 34 2.86 -11.77 -7.53
N TYR A 35 1.89 -10.85 -7.57
CA TYR A 35 0.65 -10.85 -8.36
C TYR A 35 -0.36 -11.97 -8.03
N THR A 36 0.12 -13.08 -7.48
CA THR A 36 -0.64 -14.32 -7.27
C THR A 36 -1.08 -14.59 -5.83
N SER A 37 -0.43 -14.01 -4.82
CA SER A 37 -0.75 -14.26 -3.41
C SER A 37 -0.84 -12.99 -2.58
N TYR A 38 -0.01 -11.97 -2.83
CA TYR A 38 -0.03 -10.73 -2.06
C TYR A 38 0.32 -9.47 -2.86
N SER A 39 -0.04 -8.32 -2.30
CA SER A 39 0.47 -7.00 -2.68
C SER A 39 0.59 -6.12 -1.44
N VAL A 40 1.76 -5.51 -1.25
CA VAL A 40 2.00 -4.48 -0.23
C VAL A 40 1.93 -3.12 -0.91
N VAL A 41 0.98 -2.30 -0.47
CA VAL A 41 0.75 -0.96 -1.04
C VAL A 41 0.95 0.07 0.05
N TRP A 42 1.63 1.17 -0.26
CA TRP A 42 1.75 2.32 0.62
C TRP A 42 1.28 3.59 -0.09
N SER A 43 0.69 4.51 0.65
CA SER A 43 0.22 5.79 0.16
C SER A 43 0.53 6.86 1.17
N CYS A 44 1.07 7.98 0.69
CA CYS A 44 1.25 9.20 1.47
C CYS A 44 0.55 10.34 0.74
N LEU A 45 -0.48 10.89 1.38
CA LEU A 45 -1.23 12.02 0.86
C LEU A 45 -0.88 13.27 1.67
N GLN A 46 -0.68 14.37 0.97
CA GLN A 46 -0.46 15.67 1.59
C GLN A 46 -1.81 16.35 1.85
N ALA A 47 -2.14 16.55 3.13
CA ALA A 47 -3.35 17.23 3.59
C ALA A 47 -2.96 18.55 4.27
N GLY A 48 -2.74 19.59 3.46
CA GLY A 48 -2.28 20.89 3.96
C GLY A 48 -0.86 20.81 4.52
N VAL A 49 -0.72 20.99 5.84
CA VAL A 49 0.59 20.95 6.55
C VAL A 49 0.93 19.58 7.12
N PHE A 50 0.01 18.60 7.03
CA PHE A 50 0.21 17.25 7.51
C PHE A 50 0.30 16.27 6.35
N ASN A 51 1.05 15.19 6.56
CA ASN A 51 1.04 14.02 5.68
C ASN A 51 0.21 12.92 6.36
N LEU A 52 -0.71 12.31 5.62
CA LEU A 52 -1.40 11.11 6.08
C LEU A 52 -0.83 9.93 5.32
N GLU A 53 -0.34 8.96 6.08
CA GLU A 53 0.29 7.75 5.57
C GLU A 53 -0.60 6.55 5.82
N PHE A 54 -0.72 5.69 4.82
CA PHE A 54 -1.51 4.47 4.84
C PHE A 54 -0.73 3.35 4.19
N SER A 55 -0.79 2.16 4.79
CA SER A 55 -0.28 0.93 4.21
C SER A 55 -1.39 -0.11 4.16
N TRP A 56 -1.43 -0.86 3.06
CA TRP A 56 -2.41 -1.89 2.79
C TRP A 56 -1.68 -3.19 2.50
N LEU A 57 -2.00 -4.21 3.30
CA LEU A 57 -1.57 -5.58 3.11
C LEU A 57 -2.73 -6.32 2.43
N LEU A 58 -2.56 -6.63 1.15
CA LEU A 58 -3.60 -7.27 0.35
C LEU A 58 -3.20 -8.72 0.09
N THR A 59 -3.97 -9.67 0.61
CA THR A 59 -3.79 -11.10 0.35
C THR A 59 -4.90 -11.62 -0.55
N ARG A 60 -4.60 -12.62 -1.39
CA ARG A 60 -5.62 -13.30 -2.22
C ARG A 60 -6.50 -14.22 -1.38
N ASP A 61 -5.88 -14.89 -0.41
CA ASP A 61 -6.56 -15.78 0.53
C ASP A 61 -6.87 -15.06 1.84
N LYS A 62 -8.01 -15.43 2.43
CA LYS A 62 -8.44 -14.93 3.75
C LYS A 62 -7.44 -15.29 4.86
N ASN A 63 -6.89 -16.50 4.77
CA ASN A 63 -5.86 -17.00 5.66
C ASN A 63 -4.62 -17.28 4.81
N PRO A 64 -3.74 -16.28 4.61
CA PRO A 64 -2.54 -16.44 3.78
C PRO A 64 -1.57 -17.47 4.37
N SER A 65 -0.71 -18.03 3.52
CA SER A 65 0.34 -18.95 3.98
C SER A 65 1.40 -18.23 4.80
N SER A 66 2.16 -18.99 5.60
CA SER A 66 3.30 -18.42 6.35
C SER A 66 4.37 -17.84 5.44
N GLU A 67 4.60 -18.41 4.25
CA GLU A 67 5.53 -17.83 3.27
C GLU A 67 5.04 -16.46 2.77
N THR A 68 3.74 -16.33 2.53
CA THR A 68 3.11 -15.08 2.10
C THR A 68 3.26 -14.00 3.17
N LEU A 69 2.98 -14.34 4.43
CA LEU A 69 3.15 -13.42 5.58
C LEU A 69 4.60 -12.99 5.74
N LYS A 70 5.54 -13.94 5.64
CA LYS A 70 6.97 -13.61 5.72
C LYS A 70 7.40 -12.66 4.60
N ALA A 71 6.95 -12.89 3.36
CA ALA A 71 7.27 -12.01 2.24
C ALA A 71 6.74 -10.58 2.45
N ILE A 72 5.54 -10.46 3.02
CA ILE A 72 4.97 -9.16 3.42
C ILE A 72 5.85 -8.51 4.50
N ASP A 73 6.19 -9.22 5.57
CA ASP A 73 7.02 -8.69 6.67
C ASP A 73 8.39 -8.20 6.18
N ASP A 74 9.05 -8.96 5.30
CA ASP A 74 10.35 -8.58 4.72
C ASP A 74 10.23 -7.23 3.96
N ILE A 75 9.13 -7.00 3.24
CA ILE A 75 8.86 -5.73 2.54
C ILE A 75 8.59 -4.59 3.53
N LEU A 76 7.84 -4.86 4.61
CA LEU A 76 7.55 -3.85 5.63
C LEU A 76 8.83 -3.37 6.32
N ILE A 77 9.70 -4.29 6.71
CA ILE A 77 11.00 -3.97 7.32
C ILE A 77 11.88 -3.17 6.35
N ALA A 78 11.95 -3.60 5.08
CA ALA A 78 12.75 -2.92 4.06
C ALA A 78 12.27 -1.49 3.76
N ASN A 79 11.04 -1.13 4.14
CA ASN A 79 10.45 0.20 3.92
C ASN A 79 10.15 0.95 5.23
N ASN A 80 10.58 0.45 6.40
CA ASN A 80 10.34 1.06 7.71
C ASN A 80 8.85 1.20 8.07
N LEU A 81 8.01 0.25 7.65
CA LEU A 81 6.55 0.26 7.85
C LEU A 81 6.07 -0.81 8.84
N GLN A 82 6.97 -1.56 9.47
CA GLN A 82 6.63 -2.69 10.36
C GLN A 82 5.91 -2.27 11.64
N ASP A 83 6.14 -1.03 12.11
CA ASP A 83 5.58 -0.52 13.37
C ASP A 83 4.24 0.23 13.19
N LEU A 84 3.67 0.20 11.98
CA LEU A 84 2.36 0.80 11.73
C LEU A 84 1.24 -0.02 12.39
N PRO A 85 0.14 0.63 12.83
CA PRO A 85 -0.98 -0.05 13.47
C PRO A 85 -1.84 -0.78 12.42
N TYR A 86 -1.40 -1.94 11.96
CA TYR A 86 -2.18 -2.80 11.07
C TYR A 86 -3.39 -3.37 11.79
N ASN A 87 -4.55 -3.29 11.13
CA ASN A 87 -5.79 -3.88 11.62
C ASN A 87 -6.35 -4.82 10.56
N ASP A 88 -6.74 -6.01 10.99
CA ASP A 88 -7.38 -6.98 10.10
C ASP A 88 -8.73 -6.44 9.62
N THR A 89 -8.96 -6.51 8.31
CA THR A 89 -10.26 -6.16 7.74
C THR A 89 -11.20 -7.36 7.85
N PRO A 90 -12.39 -7.23 8.47
CA PRO A 90 -13.35 -8.31 8.53
C PRO A 90 -13.75 -8.80 7.12
N GLN A 91 -13.38 -10.03 6.79
CA GLN A 91 -13.71 -10.67 5.51
C GLN A 91 -14.92 -11.61 5.64
N THR A 92 -15.96 -11.15 6.34
CA THR A 92 -17.25 -11.84 6.45
C THR A 92 -18.30 -10.96 5.78
N CYS A 93 -19.11 -11.56 4.91
CA CYS A 93 -20.25 -10.87 4.28
C CYS A 93 -21.34 -10.55 5.30
#